data_AF-A0A3M6JUX2-F1
#
_entry.id   AF-A0A3M6JUX2-F1
#
_cell.length_a   1.000
_cell.length_b   1.000
_cell.length_c   1.000
_cell.angle_alpha   90.00
_cell.angle_beta   90.00
_cell.angle_gamma   90.00
#
_symmetry.space_group_name_H-M   'P 1'
#
loop_
_entity.id
_entity.type
_entity.pdbx_description
1 polymer ?
#
loop_
_entity_poly.entity_id
_entity_poly.type
_entity_poly.pdbx_seq_one_letter_code
_entity_poly.pdbx_strand_id
1 'polypeptide(L)' 'GVDQGGCPDYVKLAESYGAQGIRAQSMDELDKAIKSAISSDVATVIDIPIDPEEDVLPFVAPGTSLSDMILPS' A
#
# COMPACT_ATOMS: atom_id res chain seq x y z
N GLY A 1 -6.68 1.70 -7.19
CA GLY A 1 -5.21 1.42 -7.22
C GLY A 1 -4.63 1.55 -8.62
N VAL A 2 -3.35 1.24 -8.84
CA VAL A 2 -2.77 1.10 -10.19
C VAL A 2 -2.15 -0.28 -10.33
N ASP A 3 -2.43 -1.00 -11.42
CA ASP A 3 -1.76 -2.25 -11.72
C ASP A 3 -0.30 -1.97 -12.13
N GLN A 4 0.63 -2.45 -11.31
CA GLN A 4 2.06 -2.16 -11.43
C GLN A 4 2.83 -3.28 -12.15
N GLY A 5 2.28 -3.81 -13.25
CA GLY A 5 2.76 -4.99 -13.98
C GLY A 5 4.27 -5.31 -13.88
N GLY A 6 5.14 -4.51 -14.52
CA GLY A 6 6.59 -4.76 -14.61
C GLY A 6 7.43 -4.38 -13.39
N CYS A 7 6.82 -4.20 -12.22
CA CYS A 7 7.56 -3.80 -11.02
C CYS A 7 8.43 -4.93 -10.46
N PRO A 8 9.59 -4.59 -9.85
CA PRO A 8 10.45 -5.56 -9.20
C PRO A 8 9.80 -6.13 -7.94
N ASP A 9 10.30 -7.26 -7.47
CA ASP A 9 9.96 -7.75 -6.14
C ASP A 9 10.55 -6.80 -5.08
N TYR A 10 9.69 -5.98 -4.46
CA TYR A 10 10.10 -4.97 -3.48
C TYR A 10 10.71 -5.55 -2.21
N VAL A 11 10.33 -6.77 -1.83
CA VAL A 11 10.92 -7.49 -0.68
C VAL A 11 12.36 -7.84 -1.01
N LYS A 12 12.60 -8.45 -2.16
CA LYS A 12 13.97 -8.80 -2.62
C LYS A 12 14.82 -7.57 -2.85
N LEU A 13 14.23 -6.49 -3.35
CA LEU A 13 14.92 -5.22 -3.53
C LEU A 13 15.41 -4.69 -2.18
N ALA A 14 14.55 -4.61 -1.17
CA ALA A 14 14.92 -4.18 0.18
C ALA A 14 16.06 -5.02 0.77
N GLU A 15 15.95 -6.35 0.68
CA GLU A 15 16.98 -7.28 1.15
C GLU A 15 18.33 -7.02 0.47
N SER A 16 18.36 -6.70 -0.82
CA SER A 16 19.60 -6.42 -1.56
C SER A 16 20.33 -5.15 -1.10
N TYR A 17 19.60 -4.19 -0.51
CA TYR A 17 20.16 -2.97 0.09
C TYR A 17 20.47 -3.12 1.59
N GLY A 18 20.31 -4.33 2.15
CA GLY A 18 20.52 -4.58 3.58
C GLY A 18 19.36 -4.12 4.48
N ALA A 19 18.21 -3.79 3.88
CA ALA A 19 16.97 -3.52 4.59
C ALA A 19 16.17 -4.81 4.81
N GLN A 20 15.22 -4.77 5.73
CA GLN A 20 14.25 -5.85 5.91
C GLN A 20 13.13 -5.69 4.88
N GLY A 21 12.79 -6.75 4.15
CA GLY A 21 11.61 -6.81 3.30
C GLY A 21 10.53 -7.70 3.91
N ILE A 22 9.28 -7.25 3.94
CA ILE A 22 8.13 -8.04 4.40
C ILE A 22 7.00 -7.88 3.39
N ARG A 23 6.33 -8.97 3.00
CA ARG A 23 5.06 -8.92 2.26
C ARG A 23 3.91 -9.29 3.18
N ALA A 24 2.88 -8.45 3.24
CA ALA A 24 1.68 -8.69 4.05
C ALA A 24 0.45 -8.76 3.13
N GLN A 25 -0.27 -9.89 3.17
CA GLN A 25 -1.43 -10.17 2.31
C GLN A 25 -2.76 -10.19 3.07
N SER A 26 -2.73 -9.88 4.37
CA SER A 26 -3.91 -9.76 5.21
C SER A 26 -3.72 -8.70 6.28
N MET A 27 -4.82 -8.26 6.89
CA MET A 27 -4.78 -7.29 7.99
C MET A 27 -3.97 -7.81 9.19
N ASP A 28 -4.12 -9.09 9.54
CA ASP A 28 -3.36 -9.71 10.64
C ASP A 28 -1.85 -9.78 10.34
N GLU A 29 -1.49 -10.05 9.09
CA GLU A 29 -0.09 -10.02 8.64
C GLU A 29 0.46 -8.60 8.64
N LEU A 30 -0.33 -7.62 8.23
CA LEU A 30 0.04 -6.21 8.24
C LEU A 30 0.31 -5.73 9.66
N ASP A 31 -0.57 -6.05 10.61
CA ASP A 31 -0.38 -5.72 12.02
C ASP A 31 0.90 -6.32 12.60
N LYS A 32 1.22 -7.57 12.23
CA LYS A 32 2.48 -8.22 12.62
C LYS A 32 3.68 -7.56 11.94
N ALA A 33 3.59 -7.24 10.66
CA ALA A 33 4.63 -6.60 9.88
C ALA A 33 4.98 -5.21 10.44
N ILE A 34 3.97 -4.40 10.78
CA ILE A 34 4.15 -3.09 11.41
C ILE A 34 4.85 -3.23 12.76
N LYS A 35 4.41 -4.15 13.63
CA LYS A 35 5.05 -4.40 14.93
C LYS A 35 6.52 -4.82 14.78
N SER A 36 6.81 -5.69 13.82
CA SER A 36 8.18 -6.11 13.49
C SER A 36 9.01 -4.94 12.98
N ALA A 37 8.48 -4.14 12.04
CA ALA A 37 9.17 -3.01 11.46
C ALA A 37 9.53 -1.93 12.49
N ILE A 38 8.61 -1.62 13.42
CA ILE A 38 8.85 -0.67 14.50
C ILE A 38 9.95 -1.14 15.46
N SER A 39 10.09 -2.46 15.64
CA SER A 39 11.09 -3.07 16.54
C SER A 39 12.41 -3.39 15.84
N SER A 40 12.52 -3.09 14.53
CA SER A 40 13.68 -3.42 13.71
C SER A 40 14.76 -2.35 13.86
N ASP A 41 16.03 -2.78 13.97
CA ASP A 41 17.19 -1.89 13.96
C ASP A 41 17.62 -1.45 12.55
N VAL A 42 16.96 -1.99 11.51
CA VAL A 42 17.20 -1.67 10.10
C VAL A 42 15.93 -1.14 9.44
N ALA A 43 16.09 -0.36 8.36
CA ALA A 43 14.95 0.07 7.55
C ALA A 43 14.14 -1.13 7.08
N THR A 44 12.80 -1.01 7.13
CA THR A 44 11.89 -2.07 6.69
C THR A 44 11.00 -1.55 5.57
N VAL A 45 10.91 -2.32 4.49
CA VAL A 45 9.95 -2.14 3.40
C VAL A 45 8.84 -3.17 3.60
N ILE A 46 7.60 -2.70 3.76
CA ILE A 46 6.41 -3.55 3.82
C ILE A 46 5.67 -3.42 2.48
N ASP A 47 5.64 -4.50 1.72
CA ASP A 47 4.90 -4.63 0.46
C ASP A 47 3.48 -5.12 0.76
N ILE A 48 2.48 -4.29 0.45
CA ILE A 48 1.07 -4.50 0.77
C ILE A 48 0.28 -4.50 -0.55
N PRO A 49 -0.04 -5.68 -1.10
CA PRO A 49 -0.89 -5.77 -2.28
C PRO A 49 -2.30 -5.26 -1.95
N ILE A 50 -2.81 -4.34 -2.77
CA ILE A 50 -4.18 -3.81 -2.72
C ILE A 50 -4.87 -4.06 -4.05
N ASP A 51 -6.20 -4.05 -4.06
CA ASP A 51 -6.96 -4.18 -5.30
C ASP A 51 -6.76 -2.93 -6.18
N PRO A 52 -6.28 -3.07 -7.43
CA PRO A 52 -6.16 -1.95 -8.34
C PRO A 52 -7.49 -1.29 -8.70
N GLU A 53 -8.62 -1.98 -8.54
CA GLU A 53 -9.95 -1.45 -8.86
C GLU A 53 -10.61 -0.72 -7.68
N GLU A 54 -9.96 -0.64 -6.51
CA GLU A 54 -10.47 0.18 -5.41
C GLU A 54 -10.36 1.68 -5.73
N ASP A 55 -11.52 2.34 -5.68
CA ASP A 55 -11.71 3.77 -5.93
C ASP A 55 -11.43 4.64 -4.70
N VAL A 56 -10.91 5.84 -4.94
CA VAL A 56 -10.75 6.85 -3.89
C VAL A 56 -12.02 7.69 -3.80
N LEU A 57 -12.77 7.51 -2.72
CA LEU A 57 -13.99 8.25 -2.43
C LEU A 57 -13.92 8.94 -1.06
N PRO A 58 -14.56 10.10 -0.86
CA PRO A 58 -15.42 10.77 -1.85
C PRO A 58 -14.63 11.59 -2.88
N PHE A 59 -15.21 11.76 -4.08
CA PHE A 59 -14.56 12.40 -5.22
C PHE A 59 -15.39 13.57 -5.79
N VAL A 60 -14.74 14.71 -6.06
CA VAL A 60 -15.35 15.84 -6.77
C VAL A 60 -14.83 15.83 -8.19
N ALA A 61 -15.73 15.58 -9.15
CA ALA A 61 -15.35 15.51 -10.55
C ALA A 61 -14.91 16.89 -11.09
N PRO A 62 -13.97 16.94 -12.05
CA PRO A 62 -13.56 18.20 -12.66
C PRO A 62 -14.76 18.98 -13.22
N GLY A 63 -14.91 20.22 -12.76
CA GLY A 63 -15.98 21.12 -13.22
C GLY A 63 -17.30 21.02 -12.44
N THR A 64 -17.41 20.21 -11.39
CA THR A 64 -18.60 20.16 -10.52
C THR A 64 -18.42 20.97 -9.23
N SER A 65 -19.52 21.29 -8.55
CA SER A 65 -19.48 21.96 -7.26
C SER A 65 -19.10 20.98 -6.14
N LEU A 66 -18.62 21.49 -5.01
CA LEU A 66 -18.37 20.68 -3.81
C LEU A 66 -19.63 19.95 -3.32
N SER A 67 -20.81 20.51 -3.60
CA SER A 67 -22.10 19.89 -3.26
C SER A 67 -22.45 18.66 -4.11
N ASP A 68 -21.80 18.48 -5.27
CA ASP A 68 -22.08 17.39 -6.22
C ASP A 68 -21.07 16.23 -6.06
N MET A 69 -20.60 16.02 -4.83
CA MET A 69 -19.58 15.04 -4.49
C MET A 69 -20.09 13.61 -4.69
N ILE A 70 -19.27 12.76 -5.33
CA ILE A 70 -19.53 11.33 -5.46
C ILE A 70 -19.15 10.64 -4.15
N LEU A 71 -20.13 9.99 -3.51
CA LEU A 71 -19.98 9.28 -2.25
C LEU A 71 -19.84 7.76 -2.47
N PRO A 72 -19.19 7.04 -1.55
CA PRO A 72 -19.19 5.58 -1.58
C PRO A 72 -20.63 5.04 -1.45
N SER A 73 -20.92 4.00 -2.23
CA SER A 73 -22.20 3.28 -2.23
C SER A 73 -22.40 2.43 -0.98
#